data_AF-A0A8H7ALE3-F1
#
_entry.id   AF-A0A8H7ALE3-F1
#
_cell.length_a   1.000
_cell.length_b   1.000
_cell.length_c   1.000
_cell.angle_alpha   90.00
_cell.angle_beta   90.00
_cell.angle_gamma   90.00
#
_symmetry.space_group_name_H-M   'P 1'
#
loop_
_entity.id
_entity.type
_entity.pdbx_description
1 polymer ?
#
loop_
_entity_poly.entity_id
_entity_poly.type
_entity_poly.pdbx_seq_one_letter_code
_entity_poly.pdbx_strand_id
1 'polypeptide(L)'
;MKLSLLTYLLFCLFGLTVIAVAPQKAVIVTYPDDTPDSVLNQAKKEIKKAGGIITHEYKLIRGFAAQASTRALEAVQALSSQYLPLIEEDSIVSIDGDLIRGGHTN
;
A
#
# COMPACT_ATOMS: atom_id res chain seq x y z
N MET A 1 44.06 -18.42 16.28
CA MET A 1 43.79 -18.59 14.83
C MET A 1 42.47 -19.31 14.51
N LYS A 2 42.03 -20.31 15.29
CA LYS A 2 40.78 -21.06 15.02
C LYS A 2 39.48 -20.28 15.27
N LEU A 3 39.46 -19.30 16.19
CA LEU A 3 38.27 -18.51 16.50
C LEU A 3 37.99 -17.40 15.47
N SER A 4 39.05 -16.80 14.89
CA SER A 4 38.92 -15.81 13.80
C SER A 4 38.27 -16.40 12.54
N LEU A 5 38.58 -17.65 12.21
CA LEU A 5 38.01 -18.29 11.03
C LEU A 5 36.49 -18.51 11.21
N LEU A 6 36.05 -18.82 12.43
CA LEU A 6 34.65 -19.01 12.77
C LEU A 6 33.86 -17.69 12.71
N THR A 7 34.46 -16.58 13.17
CA THR A 7 33.82 -15.24 13.08
C THR A 7 33.70 -14.74 11.64
N TYR A 8 34.68 -15.00 10.77
CA TYR A 8 34.56 -14.67 9.35
C TYR A 8 33.51 -15.54 8.65
N LEU A 9 33.42 -16.83 9.00
CA LEU A 9 32.40 -17.73 8.47
C LEU A 9 30.98 -17.30 8.88
N LEU A 10 30.80 -16.83 10.12
CA LEU A 10 29.52 -16.35 10.61
C LEU A 10 29.11 -15.02 9.96
N PHE A 11 30.06 -14.12 9.69
CA PHE A 11 29.81 -12.86 8.98
C PHE A 11 29.45 -13.08 7.50
N CYS A 12 30.03 -14.09 6.86
CA CYS A 12 29.61 -14.53 5.51
C CYS A 12 28.22 -15.20 5.50
N LEU A 13 27.85 -15.89 6.58
CA LEU A 13 26.56 -16.59 6.68
C LEU A 13 25.39 -15.65 7.04
N PHE A 14 25.68 -14.57 7.77
CA PHE A 14 24.73 -13.51 8.12
C PHE A 14 24.91 -12.27 7.23
N GLY A 15 25.12 -12.46 5.92
CA GLY A 15 25.00 -11.38 4.95
C GLY A 15 23.64 -10.70 5.12
N LEU A 16 23.65 -9.50 5.70
CA LEU A 16 22.46 -8.75 6.09
C LEU A 16 21.58 -8.53 4.86
N THR A 17 20.50 -9.30 4.75
CA THR A 17 19.44 -9.00 3.81
C THR A 17 18.61 -7.87 4.43
N VAL A 18 18.97 -6.63 4.09
CA VAL A 18 18.07 -5.50 4.29
C VAL A 18 16.95 -5.66 3.27
N ILE A 19 15.79 -6.17 3.71
CA ILE A 19 14.58 -6.14 2.90
C ILE A 19 14.09 -4.70 2.94
N ALA A 20 14.32 -3.96 1.86
CA ALA A 20 13.80 -2.62 1.70
C ALA A 20 12.26 -2.68 1.66
N VAL A 21 11.61 -2.16 2.69
CA VAL A 21 10.15 -2.00 2.70
C VAL A 21 9.79 -0.86 1.75
N ALA A 22 8.95 -1.16 0.76
CA ALA A 22 8.48 -0.14 -0.17
C ALA A 22 7.65 0.92 0.57
N PRO A 23 7.83 2.22 0.28
CA PRO A 23 7.01 3.27 0.88
C PRO A 23 5.53 3.03 0.53
N GLN A 24 4.67 3.16 1.53
CA GLN A 24 3.23 3.02 1.40
C GLN A 24 2.55 4.39 1.45
N LYS A 25 1.48 4.54 0.69
CA LYS A 25 0.60 5.71 0.70
C LYS A 25 -0.75 5.34 1.31
N ALA A 26 -1.35 6.26 2.05
CA ALA A 26 -2.75 6.18 2.42
C ALA A 26 -3.58 6.61 1.21
N VAL A 27 -4.49 5.75 0.76
CA VAL A 27 -5.32 6.00 -0.42
C VAL A 27 -6.75 5.55 -0.20
N ILE A 28 -7.64 6.17 -0.97
CA ILE A 28 -9.02 5.72 -1.18
C ILE A 28 -9.11 5.18 -2.60
N VAL A 29 -9.62 3.95 -2.74
CA VAL A 29 -9.86 3.29 -4.02
C VAL A 29 -11.37 3.19 -4.22
N THR A 30 -11.87 3.84 -5.26
CA THR A 30 -13.30 3.92 -5.60
C THR A 30 -13.53 3.30 -6.98
N TYR A 31 -14.59 2.52 -7.12
CA TYR A 31 -15.00 1.86 -8.36
C TYR A 31 -16.37 2.38 -8.82
N PRO A 32 -16.74 2.18 -10.10
CA PRO A 32 -18.10 2.36 -10.59
C PRO A 32 -19.13 1.54 -9.78
N ASP A 33 -20.35 2.07 -9.63
CA ASP A 33 -21.40 1.49 -8.79
C ASP A 33 -21.83 0.07 -9.17
N ASP A 34 -21.72 -0.28 -10.46
CA ASP A 34 -22.06 -1.58 -11.03
C ASP A 34 -20.93 -2.62 -10.94
N THR A 35 -19.78 -2.24 -10.34
CA THR A 35 -18.63 -3.13 -10.21
C THR A 35 -18.99 -4.33 -9.32
N PRO A 36 -18.76 -5.58 -9.73
CA PRO A 36 -19.05 -6.77 -8.90
C PRO A 36 -18.15 -6.91 -7.68
N ASP A 37 -18.65 -7.54 -6.61
CA ASP A 37 -17.89 -7.80 -5.38
C ASP A 37 -16.62 -8.62 -5.61
N SER A 38 -16.62 -9.49 -6.61
CA SER A 38 -15.45 -10.29 -6.99
C SER A 38 -14.25 -9.41 -7.36
N VAL A 39 -14.49 -8.31 -8.09
CA VAL A 39 -13.45 -7.36 -8.50
C VAL A 39 -12.90 -6.62 -7.29
N LEU A 40 -13.76 -6.10 -6.41
CA LEU A 40 -13.34 -5.44 -5.17
C LEU A 40 -12.55 -6.39 -4.26
N ASN A 41 -13.01 -7.62 -4.11
CA ASN A 41 -12.33 -8.63 -3.30
C ASN A 41 -10.97 -9.02 -3.88
N GLN A 42 -10.86 -9.11 -5.21
CA GLN A 42 -9.59 -9.36 -5.89
C GLN A 42 -8.63 -8.19 -5.72
N ALA A 43 -9.10 -6.95 -5.85
CA ALA A 43 -8.29 -5.75 -5.62
C ALA A 43 -7.75 -5.71 -4.18
N LYS A 44 -8.61 -5.91 -3.17
CA LYS A 44 -8.19 -6.00 -1.76
C LYS A 44 -7.17 -7.13 -1.53
N LYS A 45 -7.31 -8.25 -2.22
CA LYS A 45 -6.37 -9.38 -2.14
C LYS A 45 -5.00 -9.02 -2.71
N GLU A 46 -4.93 -8.36 -3.87
CA GLU A 46 -3.65 -7.93 -4.45
C GLU A 46 -2.95 -6.89 -3.57
N ILE A 47 -3.69 -5.94 -2.97
CA ILE A 47 -3.13 -5.01 -1.97
C ILE A 47 -2.48 -5.77 -0.81
N LYS A 48 -3.21 -6.71 -0.20
CA LYS A 48 -2.69 -7.52 0.93
C LYS A 48 -1.48 -8.37 0.53
N LYS A 49 -1.51 -8.96 -0.66
CA LYS A 49 -0.41 -9.78 -1.21
C LYS A 49 0.86 -8.95 -1.43
N ALA A 50 0.71 -7.67 -1.78
CA ALA A 50 1.81 -6.73 -1.93
C ALA A 50 2.30 -6.11 -0.59
N GLY A 51 1.81 -6.61 0.55
CA GLY A 51 2.17 -6.12 1.88
C GLY A 51 1.41 -4.87 2.34
N GLY A 52 0.39 -4.45 1.59
CA GLY A 52 -0.50 -3.36 1.97
C GLY A 52 -1.59 -3.80 2.96
N ILE A 53 -2.28 -2.82 3.54
CA ILE A 53 -3.30 -3.03 4.56
C ILE A 53 -4.59 -2.33 4.12
N ILE A 54 -5.73 -3.00 4.26
CA ILE A 54 -7.04 -2.38 4.08
C ILE A 54 -7.42 -1.72 5.41
N THR A 55 -7.57 -0.41 5.42
CA THR A 55 -7.85 0.38 6.63
C THR A 55 -9.35 0.58 6.84
N HIS A 56 -10.13 0.61 5.77
CA HIS A 56 -11.58 0.75 5.84
C HIS A 56 -12.26 0.15 4.61
N GLU A 57 -13.48 -0.38 4.79
CA GLU A 57 -14.35 -0.82 3.69
C GLU A 57 -15.63 0.01 3.72
N TYR A 58 -15.94 0.69 2.61
CA TYR A 58 -17.11 1.56 2.55
C TYR A 58 -18.37 0.76 2.21
N LYS A 59 -19.49 1.15 2.83
CA LYS A 59 -20.82 0.59 2.54
C LYS A 59 -21.63 1.44 1.57
N LEU A 60 -21.35 2.74 1.52
CA LEU A 60 -22.11 3.71 0.71
C LEU A 60 -21.57 3.84 -0.72
N ILE A 61 -20.28 3.59 -0.92
CA ILE A 61 -19.61 3.63 -2.23
C ILE A 61 -18.95 2.27 -2.49
N ARG A 62 -18.77 1.93 -3.77
CA ARG A 62 -18.01 0.75 -4.18
C ARG A 62 -16.52 1.02 -4.01
N GLY A 63 -16.01 0.93 -2.79
CA GLY A 63 -14.61 1.27 -2.54
C GLY A 63 -14.07 0.84 -1.18
N PHE A 64 -12.78 1.08 -0.97
CA PHE A 64 -12.10 0.84 0.28
C PHE A 64 -10.92 1.81 0.46
N ALA A 65 -10.54 2.05 1.70
CA ALA A 65 -9.30 2.76 2.04
C ALA A 65 -8.18 1.75 2.32
N ALA A 66 -6.95 2.11 1.95
CA ALA A 66 -5.80 1.24 2.13
C ALA A 66 -4.50 2.01 2.38
N GLN A 67 -3.55 1.35 3.04
CA GLN A 67 -2.14 1.66 2.93
C GLN A 67 -1.52 0.73 1.90
N ALA A 68 -0.94 1.29 0.85
CA ALA A 68 -0.43 0.51 -0.28
C ALA A 68 0.76 1.17 -0.95
N SER A 69 1.69 0.36 -1.47
CA SER A 69 2.78 0.86 -2.32
C SER A 69 2.27 1.22 -3.72
N THR A 70 2.95 2.13 -4.43
CA THR A 70 2.61 2.50 -5.81
C THR A 70 2.46 1.27 -6.72
N ARG A 71 3.36 0.30 -6.59
CA ARG A 71 3.31 -0.95 -7.36
C ARG A 71 2.04 -1.77 -7.09
N ALA A 72 1.56 -1.77 -5.85
CA ALA A 72 0.32 -2.46 -5.50
C ALA A 72 -0.89 -1.76 -6.15
N LEU A 73 -0.88 -0.43 -6.20
CA LEU A 73 -1.93 0.37 -6.83
C LEU A 73 -1.93 0.21 -8.35
N GLU A 74 -0.77 0.17 -8.99
CA GLU A 74 -0.63 -0.16 -10.42
C GLU A 74 -1.18 -1.55 -10.74
N ALA A 75 -0.90 -2.54 -9.88
CA ALA A 75 -1.46 -3.88 -10.04
C ALA A 75 -2.99 -3.86 -9.93
N VAL A 76 -3.55 -3.10 -8.99
CA VAL A 76 -5.01 -2.93 -8.86
C VAL A 76 -5.61 -2.24 -10.09
N GLN A 77 -4.97 -1.19 -10.61
CA GLN A 77 -5.42 -0.49 -11.83
C GLN A 77 -5.44 -1.43 -13.04
N ALA A 78 -4.53 -2.41 -13.10
CA ALA A 78 -4.42 -3.36 -14.19
C ALA A 78 -5.36 -4.58 -14.08
N LEU A 79 -6.11 -4.74 -12.97
CA LEU A 79 -6.96 -5.92 -12.76
C LEU A 79 -8.15 -6.00 -13.72
N SER A 80 -8.67 -4.87 -14.18
CA SER A 80 -9.83 -4.83 -15.07
C SER A 80 -9.77 -3.60 -15.97
N SER A 81 -10.02 -3.81 -17.27
CA SER A 81 -10.25 -2.72 -18.22
C SER A 81 -11.70 -2.24 -18.22
N GLN A 82 -12.63 -3.04 -17.70
CA GLN A 82 -14.06 -2.73 -17.66
C GLN A 82 -14.43 -1.92 -16.42
N TYR A 83 -13.84 -2.25 -15.28
CA TYR A 83 -14.11 -1.62 -13.99
C TYR A 83 -12.86 -0.91 -13.51
N LEU A 84 -12.66 0.31 -14.03
CA LEU A 84 -11.49 1.12 -13.72
C LEU A 84 -11.65 1.78 -12.35
N PRO A 85 -10.74 1.54 -11.39
CA PRO A 85 -10.73 2.28 -10.15
C PRO A 85 -10.28 3.73 -10.35
N LEU A 86 -10.86 4.63 -9.58
CA LEU A 86 -10.30 5.94 -9.23
C LEU A 86 -9.52 5.78 -7.91
N ILE A 87 -8.25 6.18 -7.92
CA ILE A 87 -7.34 6.06 -6.77
C ILE A 87 -6.91 7.47 -6.36
N GLU A 88 -7.25 7.87 -5.13
CA GLU A 88 -6.95 9.19 -4.59
C GLU A 88 -6.10 9.06 -3.32
N GLU A 89 -5.11 9.94 -3.16
CA GLU A 89 -4.28 9.98 -1.95
C GLU A 89 -5.07 10.63 -0.80
N ASP A 90 -5.12 9.96 0.34
CA ASP A 90 -5.83 10.44 1.52
C ASP A 90 -5.14 11.70 2.06
N SER A 91 -5.94 12.69 2.46
CA SER A 91 -5.45 14.02 2.83
C SER A 91 -6.16 14.53 4.09
N ILE A 92 -5.41 15.27 4.91
CA ILE A 92 -5.94 15.87 6.14
C ILE A 92 -6.77 17.11 5.77
N VAL A 93 -7.96 17.23 6.35
CA VAL A 93 -8.83 18.40 6.24
C VAL A 93 -8.72 19.24 7.51
N SER A 94 -8.51 20.54 7.37
CA SER A 94 -8.46 21.51 8.48
C SER A 94 -9.67 22.45 8.44
N ILE A 95 -10.09 22.93 9.61
CA ILE A 95 -11.20 23.89 9.76
C ILE A 95 -10.83 25.30 9.26
N ASP A 96 -9.54 25.60 9.13
CA ASP A 96 -9.03 26.91 8.72
C ASP A 96 -9.01 27.11 7.19
N GLY A 97 -9.53 26.14 6.42
CA GLY A 97 -9.63 26.22 4.96
C GLY A 97 -8.32 25.99 4.20
N ASP A 98 -7.20 25.84 4.91
CA ASP A 98 -5.92 25.43 4.31
C ASP A 98 -5.81 23.90 4.27
N LEU A 99 -5.61 23.36 3.06
CA LEU A 99 -5.27 21.94 2.90
C LEU A 99 -3.82 21.80 3.32
N ILE A 100 -3.58 21.34 4.56
CA ILE A 100 -2.23 21.08 5.06
C ILE A 100 -1.64 19.91 4.24
N ARG A 101 -0.93 20.26 3.17
CA ARG A 101 -0.10 19.32 2.42
C ARG A 101 1.03 18.91 3.37
N GLY A 102 0.93 17.70 3.91
CA GLY A 102 1.70 17.22 5.06
C GLY A 102 3.16 17.67 5.07
N GLY A 103 3.54 18.39 6.13
CA GLY A 103 4.92 18.78 6.39
C GLY A 103 5.09 20.13 7.08
N HIS A 104 4.69 20.25 8.34
CA HIS A 104 5.31 21.21 9.25
C HIS A 104 5.75 20.49 10.51
N THR A 105 7.04 20.16 10.53
CA THR A 105 7.77 19.74 11.72
C THR A 105 7.99 20.98 12.59
N ASN A 106 7.47 20.95 13.83
CA ASN A 106 8.07 21.75 14.91
C ASN A 106 9.39 21.14 15.34
#